data_AF-G0HAG7-F1
#
_entry.id   AF-G0HAG7-F1
#
_cell.length_a   1.000
_cell.length_b   1.000
_cell.length_c   1.000
_cell.angle_alpha   90.00
_cell.angle_beta   90.00
_cell.angle_gamma   90.00
#
_symmetry.space_group_name_H-M   'P 1'
#
loop_
_entity.id
_entity.type
_entity.pdbx_description
1 polymer ?
#
loop_
_entity_poly.entity_id
_entity_poly.type
_entity_poly.pdbx_seq_one_letter_code
_entity_poly.pdbx_strand_id
1 'polypeptide(L)'
;MIGHSPMNPAPVPPLTTLPDGTIKQVNPFSGTEVWTVPGRAHRPVPHHGPAAFAITEDNRDTQTDFGIGNKLKTTPEKARLVIDDNGEPRILRGLTVSQLEQTDPLFRRVANLYEILTYNYWTVNYGHRMDATAARHMAEYLAEDAGVEHIAGLLRTKMERAGVPAEEIEDAFSDEKTFQTVHEKGGAFFGGGHDVILARDHYIPGATSSDQLCGSGDLGWETHRLYIAFTVDAMDRLYRANPYVRYVAAFQNWLAPAGASVEHLHKQLVAIDEHGLQNETEIAQVRSNPNMYNEWAVDYAGHHNLIFAENDHAIAFAGFGHRGPTLEVFSKSATTEPWLMKDEERDAVSDLVHACHVAAGTETPSNEEWLHRPLDVDVPMPWRIVIKWRTSTLAGFEGGTKIFINTISPKALKKQVLAALLTAREEGRLAPDLRLGNECVFQRSTLKYNPAVR
;
A
#
# COMPACT_ATOMS: atom_id res chain seq x y z
N MET A 1 -0.40 15.51 27.14
CA MET A 1 -1.04 16.44 26.20
C MET A 1 -0.03 17.52 25.80
N ILE A 2 0.73 17.28 24.74
CA ILE A 2 1.50 18.34 24.07
C ILE A 2 0.55 18.88 23.00
N GLY A 3 -0.07 20.02 23.30
CA GLY A 3 -1.00 20.69 22.39
C GLY A 3 -0.29 21.03 21.09
N HIS A 4 -0.59 20.28 20.03
CA HIS A 4 -0.25 20.68 18.68
C HIS A 4 -1.27 21.74 18.27
N SER A 5 -0.79 22.95 17.98
CA SER A 5 -1.63 24.00 17.41
C SER A 5 -2.16 23.50 16.06
N PRO A 6 -3.48 23.56 15.79
CA PRO A 6 -4.02 23.13 14.51
C PRO A 6 -3.44 24.04 13.41
N MET A 7 -2.68 23.45 12.48
CA MET A 7 -2.35 24.10 11.22
C MET A 7 -3.66 24.39 10.49
N ASN A 8 -3.89 25.64 10.11
CA ASN A 8 -5.12 26.07 9.45
C ASN A 8 -4.85 26.41 7.96
N PRO A 9 -4.74 25.45 7.03
CA PRO A 9 -4.80 25.73 5.60
C PRO A 9 -6.24 25.56 5.08
N ALA A 10 -6.79 26.40 4.17
CA ALA A 10 -6.20 27.43 3.29
C ALA A 10 -6.91 28.82 3.38
N PRO A 11 -6.21 29.93 3.02
CA PRO A 11 -6.47 30.61 1.74
C PRO A 11 -5.16 30.98 1.04
N VAL A 12 -4.46 29.98 0.49
CA VAL A 12 -3.43 30.18 -0.53
C VAL A 12 -3.82 29.27 -1.71
N PRO A 13 -3.87 29.78 -2.95
CA PRO A 13 -4.19 28.95 -4.11
C PRO A 13 -3.22 27.75 -4.18
N PRO A 14 -3.71 26.50 -4.27
CA PRO A 14 -2.86 25.31 -4.34
C PRO A 14 -1.82 25.34 -5.46
N LEU A 15 -2.05 26.11 -6.53
CA LEU A 15 -1.10 26.36 -7.62
C LEU A 15 -1.03 27.86 -7.93
N THR A 16 0.19 28.41 -7.95
CA THR A 16 0.47 29.78 -8.40
C THR A 16 1.61 29.74 -9.43
N THR A 17 1.36 30.24 -10.64
CA THR A 17 2.38 30.37 -11.69
C THR A 17 2.92 31.80 -11.71
N LEU A 18 4.23 31.94 -11.58
CA LEU A 18 4.94 33.22 -11.62
C LEU A 18 5.33 33.60 -13.06
N PRO A 19 5.64 34.88 -13.34
CA PRO A 19 5.99 35.34 -14.68
C PRO A 19 7.22 34.66 -15.31
N ASP A 20 8.16 34.18 -14.49
CA ASP A 20 9.34 33.43 -14.92
C ASP A 20 9.03 31.97 -15.28
N GLY A 21 7.79 31.52 -15.09
CA GLY A 21 7.34 30.14 -15.29
C GLY A 21 7.48 29.24 -14.07
N THR A 22 7.99 29.76 -12.94
CA THR A 22 8.04 29.00 -11.67
C THR A 22 6.62 28.73 -11.18
N ILE A 23 6.35 27.48 -10.81
CA ILE A 23 5.07 27.07 -10.23
C ILE A 23 5.30 26.81 -8.75
N LYS A 24 4.64 27.60 -7.89
CA LYS A 24 4.55 27.35 -6.45
C LYS A 24 3.30 26.56 -6.16
N GLN A 25 3.44 25.53 -5.33
CA GLN A 25 2.36 24.63 -4.95
C GLN A 25 2.27 24.55 -3.42
N VAL A 26 1.05 24.45 -2.91
CA VAL A 26 0.80 24.17 -1.48
C VAL A 26 -0.23 23.04 -1.42
N ASN A 27 0.09 21.96 -0.71
CA ASN A 27 -0.87 20.88 -0.53
C ASN A 27 -1.95 21.35 0.47
N PRO A 28 -3.23 21.30 0.09
CA PRO A 28 -4.30 21.86 0.90
C PRO A 28 -4.52 21.10 2.22
N PHE A 29 -4.15 19.82 2.29
CA PHE A 29 -4.34 18.99 3.48
C PHE A 29 -3.18 19.11 4.47
N SER A 30 -1.95 19.05 3.95
CA SER A 30 -0.74 19.00 4.78
C SER A 30 -0.02 20.34 4.94
N GLY A 31 -0.34 21.34 4.11
CA GLY A 31 0.42 22.59 4.03
C GLY A 31 1.82 22.46 3.42
N THR A 32 2.15 21.29 2.83
CA THR A 32 3.45 21.06 2.21
C THR A 32 3.69 22.02 1.05
N GLU A 33 4.81 22.74 1.07
CA GLU A 33 5.21 23.69 0.02
C GLU A 33 6.15 23.04 -1.00
N VAL A 34 5.86 23.25 -2.29
CA VAL A 34 6.62 22.64 -3.38
C VAL A 34 6.79 23.60 -4.54
N TRP A 35 7.99 23.72 -5.08
CA TRP A 35 8.27 24.56 -6.25
C TRP A 35 8.69 23.72 -7.44
N THR A 36 8.16 24.06 -8.61
CA THR A 36 8.64 23.56 -9.91
C THR A 36 9.27 24.74 -10.65
N VAL A 37 10.60 24.71 -10.77
CA VAL A 37 11.39 25.80 -11.36
C VAL A 37 11.81 25.40 -12.79
N PRO A 38 11.61 26.27 -13.80
CA PRO A 38 12.07 26.02 -15.16
C PRO A 38 13.56 25.66 -15.24
N GLY A 39 13.94 24.76 -16.16
CA GLY A 39 15.33 24.34 -16.38
C GLY A 39 15.86 23.24 -15.46
N ARG A 40 15.16 22.88 -14.37
CA ARG A 40 15.53 21.75 -13.49
C ARG A 40 15.13 20.37 -14.05
N ALA A 41 14.35 20.33 -15.13
CA ALA A 41 13.81 19.10 -15.72
C ALA A 41 14.84 18.22 -16.47
N HIS A 42 16.07 18.71 -16.68
CA HIS A 42 17.05 18.05 -17.57
C HIS A 42 18.10 17.21 -16.86
N ARG A 43 17.95 16.90 -15.56
CA ARG A 43 18.91 16.03 -14.88
C ARG A 43 18.53 14.57 -15.14
N PRO A 44 19.40 13.75 -15.76
CA PRO A 44 19.17 12.31 -15.88
C PRO A 44 19.00 11.72 -14.49
N VAL A 45 17.99 10.87 -14.30
CA VAL A 45 17.87 10.04 -13.11
C VAL A 45 18.81 8.85 -13.32
N PRO A 46 19.88 8.70 -12.53
CA PRO A 46 20.77 7.56 -12.69
C PRO A 46 20.03 6.28 -12.30
N HIS A 47 20.01 5.30 -13.22
CA HIS A 47 19.60 3.94 -12.90
C HIS A 47 20.68 3.30 -12.02
N HIS A 48 20.32 2.99 -10.78
CA HIS A 48 21.17 2.27 -9.86
C HIS A 48 20.49 0.94 -9.55
N GLY A 49 20.96 -0.13 -10.17
CA GLY A 49 20.56 -1.50 -9.88
C GLY A 49 21.79 -2.41 -9.90
N PRO A 50 21.74 -3.57 -9.23
CA PRO A 50 22.73 -4.61 -9.44
C PRO A 50 22.80 -4.99 -10.93
N ALA A 51 23.94 -5.52 -11.37
CA ALA A 51 24.04 -6.04 -12.73
C ALA A 51 22.98 -7.13 -12.95
N ALA A 52 22.26 -7.04 -14.06
CA ALA A 52 21.23 -8.01 -14.38
C ALA A 52 21.82 -9.42 -14.54
N PHE A 53 21.08 -10.43 -14.10
CA PHE A 53 21.43 -11.83 -14.24
C PHE A 53 20.30 -12.60 -14.92
N ALA A 54 20.62 -13.78 -15.45
CA ALA A 54 19.66 -14.61 -16.18
C ALA A 54 18.61 -15.22 -15.24
N ILE A 55 17.35 -15.14 -15.65
CA ILE A 55 16.24 -15.82 -14.98
C ILE A 55 16.00 -17.17 -15.65
N THR A 56 16.04 -18.21 -14.83
CA THR A 56 15.81 -19.61 -15.22
C THR A 56 14.67 -20.19 -14.38
N GLU A 57 14.21 -21.39 -14.71
CA GLU A 57 13.21 -22.10 -13.90
C GLU A 57 13.71 -22.33 -12.46
N ASP A 58 15.01 -22.56 -12.28
CA ASP A 58 15.61 -22.86 -10.96
C ASP A 58 15.60 -21.68 -9.98
N ASN A 59 15.65 -20.43 -10.47
CA ASN A 59 15.78 -19.24 -9.62
C ASN A 59 14.56 -18.32 -9.63
N ARG A 60 13.62 -18.48 -10.58
CA ARG A 60 12.45 -17.60 -10.73
C ARG A 60 11.65 -17.45 -9.45
N ASP A 61 11.33 -18.58 -8.82
CA ASP A 61 10.37 -18.65 -7.71
C ASP A 61 11.04 -18.57 -6.33
N THR A 62 12.37 -18.57 -6.28
CA THR A 62 13.17 -18.66 -5.04
C THR A 62 14.11 -17.48 -4.84
N GLN A 63 14.11 -16.50 -5.76
CA GLN A 63 15.04 -15.37 -5.72
C GLN A 63 14.89 -14.50 -4.48
N THR A 64 13.66 -14.31 -3.99
CA THR A 64 13.37 -13.51 -2.80
C THR A 64 12.76 -14.40 -1.72
N ASP A 65 12.83 -13.96 -0.46
CA ASP A 65 12.15 -14.65 0.64
C ASP A 65 10.63 -14.67 0.46
N PHE A 66 10.06 -13.83 -0.41
CA PHE A 66 8.62 -13.76 -0.68
C PHE A 66 8.18 -14.63 -1.86
N GLY A 67 9.13 -15.15 -2.64
CA GLY A 67 8.86 -16.01 -3.79
C GLY A 67 8.03 -17.25 -3.47
N ILE A 68 7.24 -17.73 -4.44
CA ILE A 68 6.34 -18.86 -4.24
C ILE A 68 7.06 -20.17 -3.93
N GLY A 69 8.33 -20.32 -4.31
CA GLY A 69 9.19 -21.45 -3.94
C GLY A 69 9.76 -21.35 -2.52
N ASN A 70 9.59 -20.21 -1.85
CA ASN A 70 10.12 -19.92 -0.50
C ASN A 70 9.01 -19.72 0.54
N LYS A 71 7.87 -20.42 0.42
CA LYS A 71 6.71 -20.25 1.33
C LYS A 71 7.04 -20.37 2.83
N LEU A 72 8.05 -21.18 3.19
CA LEU A 72 8.53 -21.38 4.56
C LEU A 72 9.68 -20.44 4.99
N LYS A 73 10.02 -19.43 4.17
CA LYS A 73 10.87 -18.30 4.60
C LYS A 73 10.07 -17.13 5.16
N THR A 74 8.76 -17.13 4.92
CA THR A 74 7.81 -16.16 5.48
C THR A 74 7.08 -16.76 6.68
N THR A 75 6.48 -15.93 7.52
CA THR A 75 5.60 -16.42 8.60
C THR A 75 4.41 -17.25 8.05
N PRO A 76 3.74 -18.08 8.87
CA PRO A 76 2.56 -18.83 8.46
C PRO A 76 1.52 -17.99 7.71
N GLU A 77 0.96 -18.57 6.66
CA GLU A 77 -0.07 -17.91 5.88
C GLU A 77 -1.38 -17.83 6.65
N LYS A 78 -1.72 -16.62 7.09
CA LYS A 78 -3.04 -16.31 7.68
C LYS A 78 -4.15 -16.53 6.65
N ALA A 79 -3.87 -16.19 5.39
CA ALA A 79 -4.77 -16.42 4.28
C ALA A 79 -4.03 -16.46 2.94
N ARG A 80 -4.68 -17.00 1.91
CA ARG A 80 -4.28 -16.85 0.50
C ARG A 80 -5.50 -16.68 -0.38
N LEU A 81 -5.34 -15.99 -1.50
CA LEU A 81 -6.34 -15.89 -2.55
C LEU A 81 -5.94 -16.84 -3.68
N VAL A 82 -6.86 -17.73 -4.04
CA VAL A 82 -6.72 -18.70 -5.14
C VAL A 82 -7.86 -18.49 -6.13
N ILE A 83 -7.68 -18.99 -7.35
CA ILE A 83 -8.78 -19.21 -8.29
C ILE A 83 -9.18 -20.68 -8.17
N ASP A 84 -10.46 -20.95 -7.94
CA ASP A 84 -10.97 -22.32 -7.84
C ASP A 84 -11.15 -22.98 -9.22
N ASP A 85 -11.53 -24.26 -9.22
CA ASP A 85 -11.72 -25.04 -10.46
C ASP A 85 -12.81 -24.47 -11.39
N ASN A 86 -13.72 -23.63 -10.87
CA ASN A 86 -14.76 -22.96 -11.66
C ASN A 86 -14.29 -21.61 -12.22
N GLY A 87 -13.07 -21.18 -11.90
CA GLY A 87 -12.54 -19.86 -12.27
C GLY A 87 -12.91 -18.75 -11.30
N GLU A 88 -13.51 -19.07 -10.15
CA GLU A 88 -13.97 -18.06 -9.18
C GLU A 88 -12.91 -17.80 -8.10
N PRO A 89 -12.70 -16.53 -7.69
CA PRO A 89 -11.75 -16.19 -6.64
C PRO A 89 -12.24 -16.66 -5.27
N ARG A 90 -11.36 -17.31 -4.51
CA ARG A 90 -11.64 -17.78 -3.15
C ARG A 90 -10.51 -17.45 -2.19
N ILE A 91 -10.85 -16.98 -1.00
CA ILE A 91 -9.90 -16.80 0.10
C ILE A 91 -9.89 -18.06 0.97
N LEU A 92 -8.74 -18.72 1.05
CA LEU A 92 -8.46 -19.79 2.00
C LEU A 92 -7.75 -19.21 3.21
N ARG A 93 -8.04 -19.71 4.42
CA ARG A 93 -7.53 -19.15 5.69
C ARG A 93 -7.04 -20.24 6.61
N GLY A 94 -6.08 -19.87 7.45
CA GLY A 94 -5.58 -20.73 8.51
C GLY A 94 -4.91 -21.99 7.98
N LEU A 95 -4.08 -21.87 6.95
CA LEU A 95 -3.45 -23.03 6.31
C LEU A 95 -2.33 -23.60 7.18
N THR A 96 -2.27 -24.92 7.27
CA THR A 96 -1.13 -25.66 7.84
C THR A 96 -0.02 -25.86 6.79
N VAL A 97 1.14 -26.39 7.20
CA VAL A 97 2.28 -26.61 6.29
C VAL A 97 1.90 -27.62 5.21
N SER A 98 1.24 -28.72 5.60
CA SER A 98 0.81 -29.78 4.67
C SER A 98 -0.18 -29.31 3.59
N GLN A 99 -0.80 -28.14 3.78
CA GLN A 99 -1.76 -27.55 2.86
C GLN A 99 -1.14 -26.56 1.87
N LEU A 100 0.11 -26.11 2.09
CA LEU A 100 0.69 -25.02 1.29
C LEU A 100 0.90 -25.39 -0.18
N GLU A 101 1.11 -26.67 -0.50
CA GLU A 101 1.32 -27.18 -1.86
C GLU A 101 0.02 -27.67 -2.55
N GLN A 102 -1.12 -27.62 -1.85
CA GLN A 102 -2.38 -28.14 -2.40
C GLN A 102 -3.08 -27.17 -3.36
N THR A 103 -2.64 -25.91 -3.41
CA THR A 103 -3.27 -24.87 -4.21
C THR A 103 -2.23 -23.91 -4.77
N ASP A 104 -2.58 -23.22 -5.85
CA ASP A 104 -1.74 -22.21 -6.49
C ASP A 104 -2.26 -20.79 -6.18
N PRO A 105 -1.66 -20.04 -5.22
CA PRO A 105 -2.17 -18.74 -4.84
C PRO A 105 -1.77 -17.64 -5.83
N LEU A 106 -2.70 -16.71 -6.09
CA LEU A 106 -2.41 -15.40 -6.68
C LEU A 106 -1.77 -14.46 -5.67
N PHE A 107 -2.28 -14.48 -4.43
CA PHE A 107 -1.80 -13.64 -3.34
C PHE A 107 -1.74 -14.42 -2.03
N ARG A 108 -0.78 -14.09 -1.17
CA ARG A 108 -0.60 -14.67 0.15
C ARG A 108 -0.63 -13.57 1.20
N ARG A 109 -1.25 -13.80 2.35
CA ARG A 109 -1.24 -12.91 3.52
C ARG A 109 -0.50 -13.60 4.65
N VAL A 110 0.58 -12.97 5.10
CA VAL A 110 1.45 -13.44 6.18
C VAL A 110 1.60 -12.33 7.22
N ALA A 111 1.98 -12.67 8.45
CA ALA A 111 2.46 -11.65 9.39
C ALA A 111 3.83 -11.13 8.96
N ASN A 112 4.10 -9.85 9.21
CA ASN A 112 5.44 -9.31 9.05
C ASN A 112 6.36 -9.89 10.14
N LEU A 113 7.52 -10.41 9.73
CA LEU A 113 8.51 -10.99 10.65
C LEU A 113 9.05 -9.94 11.64
N TYR A 114 9.12 -8.68 11.20
CA TYR A 114 9.58 -7.52 11.97
C TYR A 114 8.42 -6.52 12.16
N GLU A 115 7.52 -6.86 13.07
CA GLU A 115 6.36 -6.03 13.42
C GLU A 115 6.77 -4.62 13.89
N ILE A 116 6.03 -3.58 13.48
CA ILE A 116 6.23 -2.22 14.02
C ILE A 116 5.69 -2.16 15.45
N LEU A 117 4.42 -2.53 15.62
CA LEU A 117 3.79 -2.76 16.92
C LEU A 117 3.66 -4.26 17.14
N THR A 118 4.57 -4.82 17.92
CA THR A 118 4.64 -6.27 18.16
C THR A 118 3.37 -6.81 18.81
N TYR A 119 3.06 -8.09 18.62
CA TYR A 119 1.98 -8.72 19.38
C TYR A 119 2.14 -8.57 20.91
N ASN A 120 3.38 -8.54 21.42
CA ASN A 120 3.67 -8.29 22.82
C ASN A 120 3.27 -6.87 23.27
N TYR A 121 3.45 -5.85 22.41
CA TYR A 121 2.98 -4.48 22.67
C TYR A 121 1.49 -4.47 23.00
N TRP A 122 0.67 -5.12 22.17
CA TRP A 122 -0.77 -5.23 22.38
C TRP A 122 -1.14 -6.04 23.62
N THR A 123 -0.43 -7.15 23.85
CA THR A 123 -0.64 -8.05 24.98
C THR A 123 -0.38 -7.34 26.32
N VAL A 124 0.73 -6.60 26.43
CA VAL A 124 1.16 -5.94 27.67
C VAL A 124 0.37 -4.66 27.93
N ASN A 125 0.17 -3.81 26.92
CA ASN A 125 -0.42 -2.49 27.13
C ASN A 125 -1.95 -2.51 27.17
N TYR A 126 -2.57 -3.47 26.47
CA TYR A 126 -4.03 -3.53 26.29
C TYR A 126 -4.65 -4.84 26.78
N GLY A 127 -3.85 -5.79 27.27
CA GLY A 127 -4.33 -7.12 27.62
C GLY A 127 -4.87 -7.90 26.43
N HIS A 128 -4.49 -7.51 25.20
CA HIS A 128 -4.97 -8.15 23.98
C HIS A 128 -4.56 -9.63 23.95
N ARG A 129 -5.41 -10.45 23.33
CA ARG A 129 -5.21 -11.88 23.11
C ARG A 129 -5.70 -12.21 21.71
N MET A 130 -5.08 -13.21 21.09
CA MET A 130 -5.53 -13.79 19.82
C MET A 130 -7.04 -14.06 19.85
N ASP A 131 -7.71 -13.73 18.76
CA ASP A 131 -9.08 -14.17 18.54
C ASP A 131 -9.14 -15.70 18.34
N ALA A 132 -10.36 -16.25 18.34
CA ALA A 132 -10.56 -17.69 18.18
C ALA A 132 -10.03 -18.23 16.84
N THR A 133 -9.98 -17.39 15.79
CA THR A 133 -9.52 -17.81 14.46
C THR A 133 -8.00 -17.96 14.46
N ALA A 134 -7.28 -16.95 14.97
CA ALA A 134 -5.82 -16.97 15.09
C ALA A 134 -5.35 -18.05 16.07
N ALA A 135 -6.05 -18.20 17.21
CA ALA A 135 -5.74 -19.25 18.19
C ALA A 135 -5.92 -20.66 17.61
N ARG A 136 -7.01 -20.90 16.85
CA ARG A 136 -7.23 -22.18 16.17
C ARG A 136 -6.16 -22.43 15.10
N HIS A 137 -5.86 -21.43 14.27
CA HIS A 137 -4.82 -21.55 13.24
C HIS A 137 -3.47 -21.92 13.86
N MET A 138 -3.07 -21.25 14.95
CA MET A 138 -1.83 -21.59 15.65
C MET A 138 -1.85 -23.03 16.18
N ALA A 139 -2.95 -23.47 16.81
CA ALA A 139 -3.06 -24.82 17.33
C ALA A 139 -2.97 -25.90 16.24
N GLU A 140 -3.67 -25.69 15.12
CA GLU A 140 -3.63 -26.61 13.97
C GLU A 140 -2.26 -26.61 13.29
N TYR A 141 -1.61 -25.46 13.17
CA TYR A 141 -0.27 -25.33 12.59
C TYR A 141 0.79 -26.04 13.42
N LEU A 142 0.73 -25.90 14.75
CA LEU A 142 1.69 -26.51 15.69
C LEU A 142 1.38 -27.98 15.99
N ALA A 143 0.27 -28.52 15.49
CA ALA A 143 -0.02 -29.94 15.55
C ALA A 143 0.78 -30.75 14.50
N GLU A 144 1.38 -30.08 13.51
CA GLU A 144 2.27 -30.69 12.52
C GLU A 144 3.75 -30.47 12.92
N ASP A 145 4.57 -31.53 12.88
CA ASP A 145 6.02 -31.43 13.17
C ASP A 145 6.70 -30.38 12.27
N ALA A 146 6.32 -30.35 10.98
CA ALA A 146 6.81 -29.36 10.01
C ALA A 146 6.41 -27.92 10.38
N GLY A 147 5.25 -27.74 11.02
CA GLY A 147 4.82 -26.43 11.53
C GLY A 147 5.67 -25.98 12.72
N VAL A 148 5.99 -26.89 13.64
CA VAL A 148 6.89 -26.61 14.78
C VAL A 148 8.29 -26.25 14.27
N GLU A 149 8.84 -27.03 13.33
CA GLU A 149 10.16 -26.77 12.72
C GLU A 149 10.20 -25.40 12.04
N HIS A 150 9.18 -25.07 11.26
CA HIS A 150 9.09 -23.78 10.59
C HIS A 150 9.08 -22.61 11.58
N ILE A 151 8.22 -22.65 12.61
CA ILE A 151 8.19 -21.57 13.62
C ILE A 151 9.51 -21.49 14.39
N ALA A 152 10.12 -22.61 14.73
CA ALA A 152 11.44 -22.63 15.37
C ALA A 152 12.50 -21.95 14.50
N GLY A 153 12.56 -22.27 13.20
CA GLY A 153 13.49 -21.65 12.25
C GLY A 153 13.33 -20.14 12.13
N LEU A 154 12.08 -19.65 12.05
CA LEU A 154 11.79 -18.21 12.02
C LEU A 154 12.20 -17.51 13.32
N LEU A 155 11.91 -18.12 14.47
CA LEU A 155 12.28 -17.55 15.77
C LEU A 155 13.80 -17.53 15.96
N ARG A 156 14.52 -18.59 15.58
CA ARG A 156 15.99 -18.61 15.56
C ARG A 156 16.54 -17.46 14.73
N THR A 157 16.08 -17.34 13.48
CA THR A 157 16.49 -16.25 12.57
C THR A 157 16.24 -14.87 13.19
N LYS A 158 15.08 -14.69 13.84
CA LYS A 158 14.74 -13.43 14.51
C LYS A 158 15.65 -13.14 15.71
N MET A 159 15.96 -14.15 16.53
CA MET A 159 16.85 -14.02 17.68
C MET A 159 18.30 -13.74 17.25
N GLU A 160 18.79 -14.41 16.20
CA GLU A 160 20.11 -14.14 15.62
C GLU A 160 20.24 -12.69 15.13
N ARG A 161 19.25 -12.21 14.36
CA ARG A 161 19.25 -10.82 13.88
C ARG A 161 19.07 -9.79 14.99
N ALA A 162 18.46 -10.19 16.12
CA ALA A 162 18.38 -9.37 17.32
C ALA A 162 19.69 -9.38 18.14
N GLY A 163 20.69 -10.17 17.74
CA GLY A 163 21.98 -10.27 18.43
C GLY A 163 21.94 -11.10 19.72
N VAL A 164 20.96 -11.99 19.87
CA VAL A 164 20.89 -12.92 21.00
C VAL A 164 22.08 -13.90 20.93
N PRO A 165 22.78 -14.20 22.04
CA PRO A 165 23.90 -15.14 22.04
C PRO A 165 23.52 -16.54 21.53
N ALA A 166 24.43 -17.18 20.79
CA ALA A 166 24.19 -18.50 20.20
C ALA A 166 23.83 -19.56 21.26
N GLU A 167 24.48 -19.54 22.43
CA GLU A 167 24.18 -20.47 23.53
C GLU A 167 22.74 -20.34 24.06
N GLU A 168 22.20 -19.12 24.08
CA GLU A 168 20.82 -18.86 24.52
C GLU A 168 19.82 -19.34 23.46
N ILE A 169 20.15 -19.18 22.18
CA ILE A 169 19.34 -19.70 21.06
C ILE A 169 19.34 -21.23 21.10
N GLU A 170 20.51 -21.86 21.23
CA GLU A 170 20.64 -23.32 21.31
C GLU A 170 19.86 -23.89 22.50
N ASP A 171 19.94 -23.27 23.68
CA ASP A 171 19.15 -23.69 24.85
C ASP A 171 17.64 -23.56 24.59
N ALA A 172 17.19 -22.41 24.05
CA ALA A 172 15.78 -22.15 23.77
C ALA A 172 15.17 -23.13 22.74
N PHE A 173 16.00 -23.68 21.85
CA PHE A 173 15.61 -24.66 20.84
C PHE A 173 16.29 -26.02 21.02
N SER A 174 16.56 -26.42 22.26
CA SER A 174 16.90 -27.79 22.62
C SER A 174 15.69 -28.74 22.45
N ASP A 175 15.93 -30.04 22.39
CA ASP A 175 14.88 -31.06 22.24
C ASP A 175 13.79 -30.94 23.33
N GLU A 176 14.16 -30.53 24.54
CA GLU A 176 13.25 -30.38 25.68
C GLU A 176 12.44 -29.07 25.63
N LYS A 177 12.99 -27.98 25.09
CA LYS A 177 12.41 -26.63 25.17
C LYS A 177 11.77 -26.13 23.89
N THR A 178 12.11 -26.71 22.73
CA THR A 178 11.65 -26.23 21.42
C THR A 178 10.14 -26.04 21.36
N PHE A 179 9.37 -27.04 21.76
CA PHE A 179 7.90 -26.96 21.71
C PHE A 179 7.35 -25.84 22.60
N GLN A 180 7.88 -25.69 23.82
CA GLN A 180 7.50 -24.61 24.73
C GLN A 180 7.84 -23.24 24.13
N THR A 181 9.07 -23.05 23.64
CA THR A 181 9.52 -21.79 23.03
C THR A 181 8.66 -21.40 21.83
N VAL A 182 8.36 -22.36 20.95
CA VAL A 182 7.50 -22.17 19.79
C VAL A 182 6.08 -21.77 20.22
N HIS A 183 5.52 -22.43 21.23
CA HIS A 183 4.18 -22.13 21.73
C HIS A 183 4.11 -20.75 22.41
N GLU A 184 5.13 -20.36 23.16
CA GLU A 184 5.16 -19.07 23.89
C GLU A 184 5.42 -17.88 22.96
N LYS A 185 6.34 -18.02 22.01
CA LYS A 185 6.80 -16.91 21.15
C LYS A 185 6.16 -16.89 19.77
N GLY A 186 5.62 -18.01 19.30
CA GLY A 186 5.03 -18.15 17.96
C GLY A 186 3.73 -17.36 17.76
N GLY A 187 3.01 -17.02 18.84
CA GLY A 187 1.73 -16.31 18.77
C GLY A 187 1.76 -15.00 17.98
N ALA A 188 2.91 -14.32 17.94
CA ALA A 188 3.08 -13.10 17.14
C ALA A 188 2.85 -13.31 15.63
N PHE A 189 3.15 -14.50 15.11
CA PHE A 189 2.97 -14.81 13.69
C PHE A 189 1.51 -15.06 13.29
N PHE A 190 0.65 -15.32 14.27
CA PHE A 190 -0.78 -15.60 14.07
C PHE A 190 -1.65 -14.41 14.51
N GLY A 191 -1.36 -13.85 15.69
CA GLY A 191 -2.11 -12.75 16.31
C GLY A 191 -1.55 -11.35 16.08
N GLY A 192 -0.39 -11.22 15.42
CA GLY A 192 0.24 -9.92 15.18
C GLY A 192 -0.61 -8.98 14.31
N GLY A 193 -0.45 -7.68 14.53
CA GLY A 193 -1.20 -6.61 13.84
C GLY A 193 -0.49 -6.01 12.64
N HIS A 194 0.69 -6.53 12.25
CA HIS A 194 1.43 -6.09 11.07
C HIS A 194 1.44 -7.23 10.05
N ASP A 195 0.74 -7.06 8.94
CA ASP A 195 0.58 -8.05 7.89
C ASP A 195 1.22 -7.60 6.57
N VAL A 196 1.57 -8.58 5.74
CA VAL A 196 2.10 -8.39 4.39
C VAL A 196 1.25 -9.19 3.41
N ILE A 197 0.81 -8.54 2.32
CA ILE A 197 0.16 -9.17 1.18
C ILE A 197 1.20 -9.34 0.08
N LEU A 198 1.51 -10.58 -0.28
CA LEU A 198 2.52 -10.96 -1.25
C LEU A 198 1.83 -11.34 -2.56
N ALA A 199 2.25 -10.74 -3.67
CA ALA A 199 1.92 -11.26 -5.00
C ALA A 199 2.66 -12.57 -5.25
N ARG A 200 2.12 -13.42 -6.13
CA ARG A 200 2.77 -14.65 -6.54
C ARG A 200 4.13 -14.41 -7.18
N ASP A 201 4.13 -13.65 -8.27
CA ASP A 201 5.27 -13.59 -9.18
C ASP A 201 6.21 -12.44 -8.81
N HIS A 202 7.50 -12.73 -8.79
CA HIS A 202 8.55 -11.71 -8.65
C HIS A 202 8.88 -11.04 -9.99
N TYR A 203 8.79 -11.80 -11.08
CA TYR A 203 9.12 -11.39 -12.45
C TYR A 203 7.93 -11.59 -13.37
N ILE A 204 7.84 -10.80 -14.44
CA ILE A 204 6.78 -10.98 -15.43
C ILE A 204 6.83 -12.38 -16.07
N PRO A 205 5.69 -12.93 -16.54
CA PRO A 205 5.68 -14.17 -17.29
C PRO A 205 6.66 -14.12 -18.47
N GLY A 206 7.54 -15.12 -18.57
CA GLY A 206 8.54 -15.22 -19.63
C GLY A 206 9.78 -14.33 -19.44
N ALA A 207 9.97 -13.68 -18.30
CA ALA A 207 11.20 -12.94 -18.00
C ALA A 207 12.46 -13.80 -18.19
N THR A 208 13.47 -13.28 -18.87
CA THR A 208 14.77 -13.93 -19.09
C THR A 208 15.90 -13.21 -18.35
N SER A 209 15.63 -12.03 -17.79
CA SER A 209 16.59 -11.18 -17.10
C SER A 209 15.99 -10.58 -15.83
N SER A 210 16.82 -10.38 -14.81
CA SER A 210 16.40 -9.99 -13.46
C SER A 210 15.90 -8.55 -13.31
N ASP A 211 16.02 -7.72 -14.35
CA ASP A 211 15.41 -6.39 -14.45
C ASP A 211 13.95 -6.43 -14.90
N GLN A 212 13.44 -7.59 -15.33
CA GLN A 212 12.04 -7.75 -15.75
C GLN A 212 11.12 -8.10 -14.58
N LEU A 213 11.13 -7.24 -13.56
CA LEU A 213 10.30 -7.37 -12.36
C LEU A 213 8.81 -7.34 -12.67
N CYS A 214 7.99 -7.99 -11.85
CA CYS A 214 6.53 -7.89 -11.89
C CYS A 214 6.06 -6.85 -10.87
N GLY A 215 5.73 -5.65 -11.35
CA GLY A 215 5.16 -4.57 -10.54
C GLY A 215 3.63 -4.56 -10.54
N SER A 216 3.05 -3.64 -9.76
CA SER A 216 1.59 -3.52 -9.65
C SER A 216 0.89 -3.23 -10.97
N GLY A 217 1.55 -2.53 -11.90
CA GLY A 217 1.04 -2.23 -13.25
C GLY A 217 1.26 -3.36 -14.27
N ASP A 218 2.01 -4.40 -13.91
CA ASP A 218 2.23 -5.58 -14.76
C ASP A 218 1.18 -6.68 -14.53
N LEU A 219 0.47 -6.61 -13.40
CA LEU A 219 -0.73 -7.41 -13.19
C LEU A 219 -1.78 -7.07 -14.26
N GLY A 220 -2.61 -8.04 -14.65
CA GLY A 220 -3.87 -7.75 -15.37
C GLY A 220 -4.82 -6.95 -14.47
N TRP A 221 -5.69 -6.13 -15.06
CA TRP A 221 -6.61 -5.28 -14.28
C TRP A 221 -7.60 -6.12 -13.45
N GLU A 222 -8.04 -7.28 -13.95
CA GLU A 222 -8.85 -8.27 -13.20
C GLU A 222 -8.10 -8.78 -11.96
N THR A 223 -6.85 -9.20 -12.15
CA THR A 223 -5.99 -9.68 -11.06
C THR A 223 -5.69 -8.57 -10.05
N HIS A 224 -5.55 -7.32 -10.52
CA HIS A 224 -5.36 -6.17 -9.64
C HIS A 224 -6.61 -5.88 -8.78
N ARG A 225 -7.84 -6.06 -9.32
CA ARG A 225 -9.08 -6.00 -8.51
C ARG A 225 -9.04 -6.99 -7.35
N LEU A 226 -8.59 -8.22 -7.61
CA LEU A 226 -8.40 -9.24 -6.56
C LEU A 226 -7.31 -8.85 -5.55
N TYR A 227 -6.22 -8.23 -6.01
CA TYR A 227 -5.16 -7.72 -5.12
C TYR A 227 -5.68 -6.67 -4.13
N ILE A 228 -6.47 -5.71 -4.63
CA ILE A 228 -7.10 -4.67 -3.83
C ILE A 228 -8.17 -5.27 -2.90
N ALA A 229 -9.03 -6.16 -3.41
CA ALA A 229 -10.05 -6.83 -2.61
C ALA A 229 -9.44 -7.63 -1.44
N PHE A 230 -8.36 -8.38 -1.70
CA PHE A 230 -7.67 -9.16 -0.67
C PHE A 230 -6.97 -8.27 0.36
N THR A 231 -6.45 -7.11 -0.06
CA THR A 231 -5.88 -6.11 0.86
C THR A 231 -6.97 -5.48 1.74
N VAL A 232 -8.13 -5.14 1.16
CA VAL A 232 -9.29 -4.62 1.91
C VAL A 232 -9.84 -5.64 2.91
N ASP A 233 -9.92 -6.92 2.54
CA ASP A 233 -10.26 -8.00 3.48
C ASP A 233 -9.27 -8.06 4.65
N ALA A 234 -7.97 -7.88 4.38
CA ALA A 234 -6.97 -7.84 5.42
C ALA A 234 -7.15 -6.65 6.38
N MET A 235 -7.51 -5.47 5.86
CA MET A 235 -7.85 -4.30 6.69
C MET A 235 -9.02 -4.59 7.64
N ASP A 236 -10.14 -5.09 7.12
CA ASP A 236 -11.33 -5.43 7.92
C ASP A 236 -10.99 -6.42 9.04
N ARG A 237 -10.19 -7.44 8.71
CA ARG A 237 -9.75 -8.44 9.69
C ARG A 237 -8.89 -7.85 10.79
N LEU A 238 -7.95 -6.95 10.48
CA LEU A 238 -7.11 -6.31 11.48
C LEU A 238 -7.94 -5.47 12.45
N TYR A 239 -8.93 -4.71 11.95
CA TYR A 239 -9.84 -3.96 12.80
C TYR A 239 -10.72 -4.87 13.68
N ARG A 240 -11.24 -5.97 13.13
CA ARG A 240 -12.09 -6.91 13.89
C ARG A 240 -11.31 -7.73 14.93
N ALA A 241 -10.05 -8.03 14.66
CA ALA A 241 -9.23 -8.88 15.52
C ALA A 241 -8.87 -8.18 16.83
N ASN A 242 -8.70 -6.86 16.82
CA ASN A 242 -8.22 -6.11 17.97
C ASN A 242 -9.02 -4.82 18.19
N PRO A 243 -9.87 -4.74 19.23
CA PRO A 243 -10.75 -3.59 19.47
C PRO A 243 -10.01 -2.31 19.88
N TYR A 244 -8.71 -2.39 20.21
CA TYR A 244 -7.89 -1.23 20.56
C TYR A 244 -7.27 -0.56 19.33
N VAL A 245 -7.41 -1.17 18.15
CA VAL A 245 -6.93 -0.59 16.88
C VAL A 245 -7.81 0.58 16.51
N ARG A 246 -7.19 1.74 16.35
CA ARG A 246 -7.87 2.98 15.91
C ARG A 246 -7.69 3.22 14.42
N TYR A 247 -6.60 2.73 13.84
CA TYR A 247 -6.31 2.87 12.42
C TYR A 247 -5.50 1.70 11.86
N VAL A 248 -5.80 1.27 10.64
CA VAL A 248 -4.99 0.32 9.86
C VAL A 248 -4.33 1.06 8.71
N ALA A 249 -3.02 1.27 8.80
CA ALA A 249 -2.25 1.89 7.73
C ALA A 249 -1.90 0.85 6.66
N ALA A 250 -2.53 0.96 5.48
CA ALA A 250 -2.22 0.14 4.30
C ALA A 250 -1.32 0.93 3.33
N PHE A 251 -0.24 0.32 2.87
CA PHE A 251 0.71 0.96 1.95
C PHE A 251 1.52 -0.06 1.14
N GLN A 252 2.16 0.41 0.07
CA GLN A 252 3.17 -0.32 -0.70
C GLN A 252 4.37 0.58 -0.96
N ASN A 253 5.56 0.02 -0.76
CA ASN A 253 6.82 0.64 -1.14
C ASN A 253 7.41 -0.17 -2.29
N TRP A 254 7.65 0.47 -3.42
CA TRP A 254 8.16 -0.17 -4.62
C TRP A 254 9.58 0.34 -4.94
N LEU A 255 10.53 -0.60 -5.01
CA LEU A 255 11.98 -0.41 -5.20
C LEU A 255 12.71 0.31 -4.04
N ALA A 256 14.02 0.11 -3.97
CA ALA A 256 14.86 0.62 -2.89
C ALA A 256 14.76 2.15 -2.65
N PRO A 257 14.69 3.03 -3.67
CA PRO A 257 14.54 4.47 -3.44
C PRO A 257 13.24 4.88 -2.74
N ALA A 258 12.21 4.03 -2.76
CA ALA A 258 10.97 4.23 -2.01
C ALA A 258 10.96 3.52 -0.64
N GLY A 259 12.08 2.90 -0.25
CA GLY A 259 12.22 2.20 1.03
C GLY A 259 11.74 0.74 1.00
N ALA A 260 11.62 0.11 -0.17
CA ALA A 260 11.39 -1.33 -0.24
C ALA A 260 12.66 -2.07 0.18
N SER A 261 12.53 -3.01 1.12
CA SER A 261 13.64 -3.89 1.55
C SER A 261 13.70 -5.20 0.75
N VAL A 262 12.60 -5.59 0.11
CA VAL A 262 12.48 -6.78 -0.75
C VAL A 262 11.81 -6.33 -2.03
N GLU A 263 12.44 -6.56 -3.17
CA GLU A 263 11.95 -6.15 -4.50
C GLU A 263 10.93 -7.13 -5.08
N HIS A 264 10.03 -7.64 -4.25
CA HIS A 264 8.91 -8.50 -4.62
C HIS A 264 7.61 -7.73 -4.40
N LEU A 265 6.65 -7.78 -5.32
CA LEU A 265 5.42 -6.99 -5.18
C LEU A 265 4.67 -7.37 -3.90
N HIS A 266 4.55 -6.41 -3.00
CA HIS A 266 3.83 -6.59 -1.74
C HIS A 266 3.20 -5.30 -1.21
N LYS A 267 2.12 -5.46 -0.45
CA LYS A 267 1.52 -4.41 0.41
C LYS A 267 1.74 -4.75 1.87
N GLN A 268 1.85 -3.73 2.70
CA GLN A 268 1.92 -3.86 4.15
C GLN A 268 0.69 -3.23 4.78
N LEU A 269 0.22 -3.83 5.87
CA LEU A 269 -0.89 -3.34 6.68
C LEU A 269 -0.46 -3.33 8.13
N VAL A 270 -0.54 -2.17 8.78
CA VAL A 270 -0.13 -2.00 10.17
C VAL A 270 -1.33 -1.53 10.97
N ALA A 271 -1.77 -2.33 11.94
CA ALA A 271 -2.72 -1.93 12.94
C ALA A 271 -2.05 -1.01 13.98
N ILE A 272 -2.67 0.14 14.28
CA ILE A 272 -2.15 1.20 15.13
C ILE A 272 -3.24 1.64 16.11
N ASP A 273 -2.86 1.91 17.36
CA ASP A 273 -3.68 2.49 18.43
C ASP A 273 -3.69 4.04 18.41
N GLU A 274 -3.21 4.63 17.31
CA GLU A 274 -3.17 6.06 17.05
C GLU A 274 -3.68 6.36 15.64
N HIS A 275 -4.12 7.59 15.39
CA HIS A 275 -4.50 8.04 14.05
C HIS A 275 -3.30 8.52 13.22
N GLY A 276 -2.27 9.06 13.89
CA GLY A 276 -1.16 9.75 13.25
C GLY A 276 -1.47 11.22 12.93
N LEU A 277 -0.43 12.06 12.88
CA LEU A 277 -0.55 13.52 12.76
C LEU A 277 -1.34 13.98 11.53
N GLN A 278 -1.16 13.31 10.38
CA GLN A 278 -1.86 13.68 9.16
C GLN A 278 -3.38 13.46 9.29
N ASN A 279 -3.80 12.30 9.81
CA ASN A 279 -5.22 12.04 10.04
C ASN A 279 -5.81 13.02 11.05
N GLU A 280 -5.14 13.27 12.18
CA GLU A 280 -5.61 14.24 13.19
C GLU A 280 -5.81 15.65 12.59
N THR A 281 -4.89 16.07 11.73
CA THR A 281 -4.98 17.36 11.03
C THR A 281 -6.17 17.38 10.08
N GLU A 282 -6.33 16.34 9.26
CA GLU A 282 -7.45 16.26 8.31
C GLU A 282 -8.81 16.11 9.00
N ILE A 283 -8.89 15.38 10.12
CA ILE A 283 -10.10 15.26 10.94
C ILE A 283 -10.54 16.63 11.44
N ALA A 284 -9.60 17.45 11.92
CA ALA A 284 -9.90 18.82 12.35
C ALA A 284 -10.37 19.69 11.17
N GLN A 285 -9.71 19.57 10.02
CA GLN A 285 -10.08 20.30 8.80
C GLN A 285 -11.47 19.91 8.30
N VAL A 286 -11.80 18.63 8.21
CA VAL A 286 -13.10 18.18 7.69
C VAL A 286 -14.25 18.50 8.64
N ARG A 287 -14.00 18.56 9.96
CA ARG A 287 -14.97 19.10 10.92
C ARG A 287 -15.30 20.56 10.64
N SER A 288 -14.30 21.35 10.22
CA SER A 288 -14.48 22.77 9.87
C SER A 288 -15.08 22.98 8.49
N ASN A 289 -14.74 22.12 7.52
CA ASN A 289 -15.25 22.13 6.16
C ASN A 289 -15.58 20.69 5.74
N PRO A 290 -16.83 20.22 5.96
CA PRO A 290 -17.25 18.86 5.64
C PRO A 290 -17.13 18.47 4.17
N ASN A 291 -16.97 19.44 3.26
CA ASN A 291 -16.82 19.19 1.83
C ASN A 291 -15.38 19.39 1.30
N MET A 292 -14.39 19.54 2.19
CA MET A 292 -13.01 19.89 1.82
C MET A 292 -12.37 18.98 0.75
N TYR A 293 -12.67 17.68 0.72
CA TYR A 293 -12.07 16.78 -0.27
C TYR A 293 -12.61 17.01 -1.68
N ASN A 294 -13.86 17.45 -1.81
CA ASN A 294 -14.37 17.90 -3.10
C ASN A 294 -13.71 19.23 -3.46
N GLU A 295 -13.85 20.24 -2.58
CA GLU A 295 -13.44 21.61 -2.88
C GLU A 295 -11.93 21.77 -3.11
N TRP A 296 -11.11 21.18 -2.24
CA TRP A 296 -9.67 21.42 -2.22
C TRP A 296 -8.88 20.43 -3.07
N ALA A 297 -9.43 19.25 -3.36
CA ALA A 297 -8.80 18.26 -4.22
C ALA A 297 -9.50 18.12 -5.57
N VAL A 298 -10.63 17.42 -5.63
CA VAL A 298 -11.20 16.97 -6.92
C VAL A 298 -11.76 18.12 -7.76
N ASP A 299 -12.50 19.05 -7.17
CA ASP A 299 -13.05 20.21 -7.86
C ASP A 299 -11.93 21.15 -8.32
N TYR A 300 -10.91 21.33 -7.47
CA TYR A 300 -9.71 22.09 -7.84
C TYR A 300 -8.97 21.42 -9.02
N ALA A 301 -8.76 20.10 -8.95
CA ALA A 301 -8.13 19.35 -10.03
C ALA A 301 -8.92 19.47 -11.35
N GLY A 302 -10.25 19.40 -11.30
CA GLY A 302 -11.11 19.61 -12.46
C GLY A 302 -11.01 21.02 -13.04
N HIS A 303 -11.12 22.05 -12.20
CA HIS A 303 -10.99 23.45 -12.62
C HIS A 303 -9.63 23.77 -13.23
N HIS A 304 -8.57 23.09 -12.81
CA HIS A 304 -7.21 23.26 -13.34
C HIS A 304 -6.82 22.25 -14.42
N ASN A 305 -7.78 21.44 -14.90
CA ASN A 305 -7.61 20.43 -15.94
C ASN A 305 -6.51 19.40 -15.61
N LEU A 306 -6.49 18.89 -14.37
CA LEU A 306 -5.51 17.91 -13.86
C LEU A 306 -6.02 16.47 -13.83
N ILE A 307 -7.33 16.25 -13.99
CA ILE A 307 -7.95 14.92 -14.10
C ILE A 307 -7.46 14.26 -15.40
N PHE A 308 -6.96 13.03 -15.30
CA PHE A 308 -6.51 12.24 -16.46
C PHE A 308 -7.32 10.96 -16.68
N ALA A 309 -7.97 10.43 -15.65
CA ALA A 309 -8.80 9.24 -15.76
C ALA A 309 -9.95 9.25 -14.75
N GLU A 310 -11.06 8.63 -15.09
CA GLU A 310 -12.15 8.33 -14.16
C GLU A 310 -12.99 7.15 -14.63
N ASN A 311 -13.84 6.66 -13.73
CA ASN A 311 -14.96 5.78 -14.04
C ASN A 311 -16.16 6.22 -13.18
N ASP A 312 -17.17 5.36 -13.05
CA ASP A 312 -18.43 5.70 -12.38
C ASP A 312 -18.30 5.83 -10.86
N HIS A 313 -17.31 5.17 -10.25
CA HIS A 313 -17.14 5.14 -8.80
C HIS A 313 -15.79 5.67 -8.30
N ALA A 314 -14.89 6.11 -9.18
CA ALA A 314 -13.59 6.66 -8.80
C ALA A 314 -13.08 7.71 -9.79
N ILE A 315 -12.12 8.52 -9.34
CA ILE A 315 -11.48 9.58 -10.14
C ILE A 315 -9.98 9.68 -9.86
N ALA A 316 -9.18 9.93 -10.90
CA ALA A 316 -7.73 10.06 -10.80
C ALA A 316 -7.19 11.34 -11.44
N PHE A 317 -6.27 12.01 -10.76
CA PHE A 317 -5.68 13.27 -11.21
C PHE A 317 -4.22 13.41 -10.79
N ALA A 318 -3.49 14.28 -11.50
CA ALA A 318 -2.14 14.66 -11.11
C ALA A 318 -2.18 15.55 -9.87
N GLY A 319 -1.69 15.02 -8.75
CA GLY A 319 -1.70 15.68 -7.45
C GLY A 319 -0.80 16.92 -7.42
N PHE A 320 -1.05 17.79 -6.44
CA PHE A 320 -0.34 19.05 -6.26
C PHE A 320 0.08 19.28 -4.81
N GLY A 321 1.20 19.99 -4.63
CA GLY A 321 1.79 20.23 -3.31
C GLY A 321 2.46 19.02 -2.66
N HIS A 322 2.68 17.95 -3.41
CA HIS A 322 3.40 16.76 -2.92
C HIS A 322 4.90 16.86 -3.12
N ARG A 323 5.68 16.28 -2.20
CA ARG A 323 7.16 16.32 -2.21
C ARG A 323 7.79 15.80 -3.51
N GLY A 324 7.09 14.92 -4.23
CA GLY A 324 7.48 14.39 -5.53
C GLY A 324 6.28 14.32 -6.48
N PRO A 325 6.50 13.93 -7.75
CA PRO A 325 5.41 13.66 -8.69
C PRO A 325 4.43 12.68 -8.06
N THR A 326 3.13 13.01 -8.07
CA THR A 326 2.14 12.23 -7.32
C THR A 326 0.85 12.11 -8.12
N LEU A 327 0.28 10.92 -8.13
CA LEU A 327 -1.04 10.62 -8.67
C LEU A 327 -1.98 10.34 -7.51
N GLU A 328 -3.19 10.89 -7.56
CA GLU A 328 -4.19 10.70 -6.52
C GLU A 328 -5.42 10.03 -7.12
N VAL A 329 -5.91 8.99 -6.45
CA VAL A 329 -7.14 8.26 -6.79
C VAL A 329 -8.12 8.41 -5.63
N PHE A 330 -9.33 8.90 -5.91
CA PHE A 330 -10.40 9.06 -4.92
C PHE A 330 -11.59 8.19 -5.27
N SER A 331 -12.17 7.54 -4.26
CA SER A 331 -13.49 6.90 -4.38
C SER A 331 -14.58 7.97 -4.39
N LYS A 332 -15.51 7.86 -5.35
CA LYS A 332 -16.74 8.66 -5.44
C LYS A 332 -17.86 8.10 -4.54
N SER A 333 -17.66 6.95 -3.89
CA SER A 333 -18.69 6.28 -3.10
C SER A 333 -19.18 7.14 -1.92
N ALA A 334 -20.43 6.87 -1.54
CA ALA A 334 -21.01 7.38 -0.30
C ALA A 334 -20.52 6.61 0.93
N THR A 335 -20.07 5.37 0.74
CA THR A 335 -19.45 4.54 1.77
C THR A 335 -17.99 4.93 1.90
N THR A 336 -17.51 5.16 3.13
CA THR A 336 -16.14 5.66 3.37
C THR A 336 -15.15 4.56 3.71
N GLU A 337 -15.67 3.43 4.15
CA GLU A 337 -14.94 2.27 4.63
C GLU A 337 -14.75 1.29 3.47
N PRO A 338 -13.51 1.04 3.01
CA PRO A 338 -13.26 0.19 1.84
C PRO A 338 -13.88 -1.20 1.97
N TRP A 339 -13.93 -1.76 3.18
CA TRP A 339 -14.48 -3.09 3.46
C TRP A 339 -16.02 -3.16 3.55
N LEU A 340 -16.70 -2.01 3.49
CA LEU A 340 -18.17 -1.95 3.40
C LEU A 340 -18.65 -1.53 2.01
N MET A 341 -17.74 -1.13 1.12
CA MET A 341 -18.07 -0.78 -0.27
C MET A 341 -18.55 -2.01 -1.03
N LYS A 342 -19.40 -1.77 -2.03
CA LYS A 342 -19.75 -2.82 -2.99
C LYS A 342 -18.53 -3.19 -3.84
N ASP A 343 -18.55 -4.40 -4.39
CA ASP A 343 -17.45 -4.89 -5.22
C ASP A 343 -17.20 -3.96 -6.42
N GLU A 344 -18.26 -3.47 -7.09
CA GLU A 344 -18.10 -2.57 -8.23
C GLU A 344 -17.47 -1.21 -7.87
N GLU A 345 -17.76 -0.70 -6.66
CA GLU A 345 -17.17 0.55 -6.16
C GLU A 345 -15.69 0.39 -5.83
N ARG A 346 -15.33 -0.76 -5.23
CA ARG A 346 -13.95 -1.10 -4.89
C ARG A 346 -13.13 -1.40 -6.14
N ASP A 347 -13.69 -2.15 -7.08
CA ASP A 347 -13.05 -2.53 -8.33
C ASP A 347 -12.76 -1.29 -9.20
N ALA A 348 -13.68 -0.33 -9.22
CA ALA A 348 -13.46 0.95 -9.87
C ALA A 348 -12.28 1.76 -9.28
N VAL A 349 -12.05 1.70 -7.97
CA VAL A 349 -10.83 2.29 -7.37
C VAL A 349 -9.60 1.51 -7.81
N SER A 350 -9.68 0.17 -7.79
CA SER A 350 -8.60 -0.70 -8.26
C SER A 350 -8.17 -0.40 -9.69
N ASP A 351 -9.12 -0.23 -10.61
CA ASP A 351 -8.85 0.04 -12.03
C ASP A 351 -8.02 1.32 -12.22
N LEU A 352 -8.29 2.37 -11.43
CA LEU A 352 -7.53 3.61 -11.50
C LEU A 352 -6.16 3.51 -10.83
N VAL A 353 -6.04 2.78 -9.72
CA VAL A 353 -4.75 2.49 -9.07
C VAL A 353 -3.85 1.69 -10.02
N HIS A 354 -4.42 0.67 -10.67
CA HIS A 354 -3.75 -0.13 -11.69
C HIS A 354 -3.26 0.74 -12.85
N ALA A 355 -4.16 1.56 -13.42
CA ALA A 355 -3.80 2.50 -14.48
C ALA A 355 -2.67 3.45 -14.06
N CYS A 356 -2.69 3.98 -12.83
CA CYS A 356 -1.61 4.81 -12.31
C CYS A 356 -0.25 4.09 -12.30
N HIS A 357 -0.23 2.80 -11.92
CA HIS A 357 1.01 2.00 -11.93
C HIS A 357 1.44 1.60 -13.34
N VAL A 358 0.51 1.31 -14.25
CA VAL A 358 0.80 1.11 -15.69
C VAL A 358 1.49 2.35 -16.26
N ALA A 359 0.97 3.54 -15.97
CA ALA A 359 1.53 4.80 -16.45
C ALA A 359 2.88 5.16 -15.80
N ALA A 360 3.10 4.75 -14.55
CA ALA A 360 4.38 4.94 -13.87
C ALA A 360 5.46 4.01 -14.45
N GLY A 361 5.08 2.78 -14.78
CA GLY A 361 6.00 1.73 -15.18
C GLY A 361 6.79 1.15 -13.99
N THR A 362 7.23 -0.08 -14.16
CA THR A 362 7.87 -0.91 -13.13
C THR A 362 9.20 -0.34 -12.65
N GLU A 363 9.89 0.42 -13.50
CA GLU A 363 11.16 1.09 -13.17
C GLU A 363 11.01 2.33 -12.30
N THR A 364 9.78 2.79 -12.01
CA THR A 364 9.54 4.01 -11.23
C THR A 364 9.37 3.66 -9.75
N PRO A 365 10.34 4.00 -8.87
CA PRO A 365 10.18 3.78 -7.44
C PRO A 365 9.01 4.60 -6.92
N SER A 366 8.14 4.00 -6.11
CA SER A 366 6.94 4.68 -5.64
C SER A 366 6.50 4.25 -4.25
N ASN A 367 5.83 5.17 -3.54
CA ASN A 367 5.02 4.83 -2.38
C ASN A 367 3.55 4.96 -2.75
N GLU A 368 2.78 3.93 -2.45
CA GLU A 368 1.32 3.93 -2.51
C GLU A 368 0.79 3.97 -1.08
N GLU A 369 0.04 5.02 -0.74
CA GLU A 369 -0.47 5.26 0.62
C GLU A 369 -2.00 5.30 0.60
N TRP A 370 -2.65 4.53 1.48
CA TRP A 370 -4.12 4.45 1.55
C TRP A 370 -4.63 5.29 2.71
N LEU A 371 -5.53 6.21 2.41
CA LEU A 371 -6.16 7.10 3.39
C LEU A 371 -7.66 6.85 3.38
N HIS A 372 -8.23 6.64 4.55
CA HIS A 372 -9.62 6.30 4.77
C HIS A 372 -10.05 6.80 6.14
N ARG A 373 -11.36 6.87 6.39
CA ARG A 373 -11.87 7.29 7.69
C ARG A 373 -11.44 6.29 8.78
N PRO A 374 -10.78 6.72 9.87
CA PRO A 374 -10.57 5.87 11.05
C PRO A 374 -11.91 5.43 11.65
N LEU A 375 -11.95 4.27 12.31
CA LEU A 375 -13.21 3.66 12.77
C LEU A 375 -13.93 4.46 13.86
N ASP A 376 -13.18 5.13 14.73
CA ASP A 376 -13.66 5.91 15.88
C ASP A 376 -13.92 7.39 15.54
N VAL A 377 -13.91 7.75 14.26
CA VAL A 377 -14.09 9.13 13.78
C VAL A 377 -15.51 9.34 13.23
N ASP A 378 -16.14 10.43 13.67
CA ASP A 378 -17.54 10.79 13.39
C ASP A 378 -17.75 11.49 12.04
N VAL A 379 -16.70 12.09 11.48
CA VAL A 379 -16.74 12.85 10.23
C VAL A 379 -16.45 11.96 9.02
N PRO A 380 -17.24 12.03 7.94
CA PRO A 380 -17.01 11.21 6.76
C PRO A 380 -15.74 11.68 6.03
N MET A 381 -14.90 10.73 5.63
CA MET A 381 -13.68 10.98 4.85
C MET A 381 -13.64 9.95 3.70
N PRO A 382 -13.50 10.36 2.44
CA PRO A 382 -13.51 9.41 1.32
C PRO A 382 -12.26 8.52 1.38
N TRP A 383 -12.40 7.27 0.92
CA TRP A 383 -11.22 6.46 0.64
C TRP A 383 -10.45 7.05 -0.54
N ARG A 384 -9.15 7.25 -0.36
CA ARG A 384 -8.23 7.70 -1.39
C ARG A 384 -6.89 6.99 -1.31
N ILE A 385 -6.25 6.86 -2.47
CA ILE A 385 -4.93 6.26 -2.62
C ILE A 385 -4.01 7.29 -3.28
N VAL A 386 -2.85 7.50 -2.69
CA VAL A 386 -1.86 8.49 -3.15
C VAL A 386 -0.59 7.75 -3.58
N ILE A 387 -0.23 7.85 -4.85
CA ILE A 387 0.94 7.19 -5.44
C ILE A 387 2.01 8.24 -5.70
N LYS A 388 3.04 8.26 -4.86
CA LYS A 388 4.14 9.24 -4.87
C LYS A 388 5.38 8.63 -5.51
N TRP A 389 5.82 9.18 -6.63
CA TRP A 389 7.05 8.76 -7.29
C TRP A 389 8.27 9.28 -6.53
N ARG A 390 9.28 8.42 -6.35
CA ARG A 390 10.53 8.70 -5.64
C ARG A 390 11.69 8.80 -6.62
N THR A 391 11.56 9.76 -7.53
CA THR A 391 12.52 10.01 -8.62
C THR A 391 13.60 11.04 -8.26
N SER A 392 13.56 11.62 -7.05
CA SER A 392 14.56 12.55 -6.55
C SER A 392 14.94 12.26 -5.10
N THR A 393 16.22 12.44 -4.79
CA THR A 393 16.73 12.41 -3.42
C THR A 393 16.64 13.82 -2.81
N LEU A 394 16.15 13.91 -1.57
CA LEU A 394 16.11 15.17 -0.83
C LEU A 394 17.54 15.67 -0.57
N ALA A 395 17.81 16.95 -0.84
CA ALA A 395 19.08 17.58 -0.57
C ALA A 395 18.98 18.58 0.59
N GLY A 396 20.09 19.26 0.90
CA GLY A 396 20.17 20.18 2.03
C GLY A 396 19.18 21.35 1.99
N PHE A 397 18.75 21.76 0.79
CA PHE A 397 17.75 22.84 0.63
C PHE A 397 16.38 22.42 1.18
N GLU A 398 15.86 21.29 0.72
CA GLU A 398 14.57 20.75 1.16
C GLU A 398 14.60 20.40 2.65
N GLY A 399 15.74 19.87 3.13
CA GLY A 399 15.94 19.54 4.54
C GLY A 399 15.82 20.75 5.47
N GLY A 400 16.46 21.88 5.13
CA GLY A 400 16.53 23.09 5.96
C GLY A 400 15.31 24.01 5.83
N THR A 401 14.69 24.10 4.65
CA THR A 401 13.58 25.02 4.40
C THR A 401 12.20 24.37 4.52
N LYS A 402 12.13 23.03 4.38
CA LYS A 402 10.87 22.27 4.20
C LYS A 402 10.08 22.66 2.94
N ILE A 403 10.70 23.41 2.03
CA ILE A 403 10.19 23.67 0.68
C ILE A 403 10.80 22.62 -0.24
N PHE A 404 9.96 21.84 -0.91
CA PHE A 404 10.40 20.77 -1.79
C PHE A 404 10.54 21.25 -3.24
N ILE A 405 11.43 20.63 -4.01
CA ILE A 405 11.60 20.94 -5.43
C ILE A 405 11.15 19.74 -6.27
N ASN A 406 10.24 19.99 -7.20
CA ASN A 406 9.81 19.00 -8.19
C ASN A 406 10.28 19.40 -9.59
N THR A 407 10.76 18.43 -10.36
CA THR A 407 11.25 18.62 -11.73
C THR A 407 10.14 18.60 -12.78
N ILE A 408 8.95 18.09 -12.41
CA ILE A 408 7.76 18.02 -13.27
C ILE A 408 6.60 18.77 -12.62
N SER A 409 5.86 19.55 -13.41
CA SER A 409 4.64 20.21 -12.94
C SER A 409 3.45 19.24 -12.97
N PRO A 410 2.38 19.47 -12.19
CA PRO A 410 1.18 18.63 -12.24
C PRO A 410 0.58 18.52 -13.66
N LYS A 411 0.60 19.61 -14.45
CA LYS A 411 0.12 19.59 -15.85
C LYS A 411 1.03 18.74 -16.75
N ALA A 412 2.35 18.81 -16.57
CA ALA A 412 3.28 17.99 -17.34
C ALA A 412 3.17 16.51 -16.94
N LEU A 413 3.03 16.22 -15.65
CA LEU A 413 2.80 14.87 -15.14
C LEU A 413 1.52 14.27 -15.71
N LYS A 414 0.41 15.01 -15.69
CA LYS A 414 -0.85 14.61 -16.33
C LYS A 414 -0.63 14.25 -17.80
N LYS A 415 0.07 15.10 -18.56
CA LYS A 415 0.32 14.86 -19.99
C LYS A 415 1.12 13.57 -20.21
N GLN A 416 2.16 13.34 -19.41
CA GLN A 416 2.98 12.13 -19.47
C GLN A 416 2.14 10.88 -19.15
N VAL A 417 1.38 10.92 -18.06
CA VAL A 417 0.51 9.81 -17.64
C VAL A 417 -0.55 9.51 -18.69
N LEU A 418 -1.26 10.54 -19.17
CA LEU A 418 -2.31 10.36 -20.18
C LEU A 418 -1.76 9.74 -21.47
N ALA A 419 -0.57 10.14 -21.91
CA ALA A 419 0.07 9.54 -23.09
C ALA A 419 0.32 8.04 -22.88
N ALA A 420 0.88 7.65 -21.73
CA ALA A 420 1.11 6.24 -21.40
C ALA A 420 -0.19 5.43 -21.32
N LEU A 421 -1.25 6.01 -20.73
CA LEU A 421 -2.55 5.36 -20.60
C LEU A 421 -3.25 5.14 -21.94
N LEU A 422 -3.12 6.08 -22.89
CA LEU A 422 -3.70 5.92 -24.22
C LEU A 422 -3.05 4.74 -24.96
N THR A 423 -1.72 4.61 -24.90
CA THR A 423 -1.01 3.44 -25.43
C THR A 423 -1.44 2.15 -24.73
N ALA A 424 -1.49 2.14 -23.39
CA ALA A 424 -1.91 0.96 -22.64
C ALA A 424 -3.35 0.53 -22.94
N ARG A 425 -4.25 1.48 -23.25
CA ARG A 425 -5.62 1.17 -23.69
C ARG A 425 -5.61 0.47 -25.06
N GLU A 426 -4.82 0.96 -26.01
CA GLU A 426 -4.69 0.32 -27.34
C GLU A 426 -4.13 -1.11 -27.23
N GLU A 427 -3.27 -1.35 -26.24
CA GLU A 427 -2.72 -2.67 -25.91
C GLU A 427 -3.69 -3.56 -25.11
N GLY A 428 -4.88 -3.08 -24.73
CA GLY A 428 -5.86 -3.83 -23.94
C GLY A 428 -5.43 -4.08 -22.49
N ARG A 429 -4.47 -3.31 -21.97
CA ARG A 429 -3.94 -3.47 -20.60
C ARG A 429 -4.80 -2.83 -19.52
N LEU A 430 -5.71 -1.92 -19.90
CA LEU A 430 -6.54 -1.18 -18.96
C LEU A 430 -7.94 -1.76 -18.88
N ALA A 431 -8.62 -1.54 -17.75
CA ALA A 431 -10.04 -1.84 -17.63
C ALA A 431 -10.85 -1.09 -18.71
N PRO A 432 -11.83 -1.74 -19.35
CA PRO A 432 -12.44 -1.26 -20.59
C PRO A 432 -13.24 0.03 -20.43
N ASP A 433 -13.84 0.26 -19.26
CA ASP A 433 -14.77 1.38 -19.01
C ASP A 433 -14.08 2.63 -18.45
N LEU A 434 -12.73 2.65 -18.40
CA LEU A 434 -12.01 3.85 -17.98
C LEU A 434 -12.22 4.97 -19.00
N ARG A 435 -12.68 6.12 -18.55
CA ARG A 435 -12.69 7.38 -19.33
C ARG A 435 -11.35 8.07 -19.15
N LEU A 436 -10.70 8.46 -20.25
CA LEU A 436 -9.37 9.09 -20.24
C LEU A 436 -9.41 10.52 -20.82
N GLY A 437 -8.65 11.42 -20.19
CA GLY A 437 -8.45 12.79 -20.68
C GLY A 437 -9.76 13.54 -20.91
N ASN A 438 -10.07 13.86 -22.17
CA ASN A 438 -11.26 14.62 -22.54
C ASN A 438 -12.57 13.81 -22.43
N GLU A 439 -12.49 12.48 -22.27
CA GLU A 439 -13.66 11.63 -22.01
C GLU A 439 -14.15 11.78 -20.56
N CYS A 440 -13.30 12.29 -19.66
CA CYS A 440 -13.68 12.50 -18.26
C CYS A 440 -14.73 13.61 -18.16
N VAL A 441 -15.83 13.33 -17.47
CA VAL A 441 -16.92 14.27 -17.23
C VAL A 441 -16.72 14.92 -15.87
N PHE A 442 -16.05 16.07 -15.85
CA PHE A 442 -15.93 16.85 -14.62
C PHE A 442 -17.31 17.33 -14.14
N GLN A 443 -17.69 16.88 -12.94
CA GLN A 443 -18.84 17.39 -12.20
C GLN A 443 -18.37 17.84 -10.82
N ARG A 444 -18.85 19.01 -10.39
CA ARG A 444 -18.55 19.51 -9.05
C ARG A 444 -19.11 18.57 -7.99
N SER A 445 -18.36 18.41 -6.91
CA SER A 445 -18.76 17.60 -5.76
C SER A 445 -19.10 16.15 -6.10
N THR A 446 -18.29 15.54 -6.99
CA THR A 446 -18.49 14.14 -7.44
C THR A 446 -18.25 13.10 -6.34
N LEU A 447 -17.54 13.44 -5.25
CA LEU A 447 -17.33 12.55 -4.12
C LEU A 447 -18.53 12.57 -3.16
N LYS A 448 -19.21 11.43 -2.99
CA LYS A 448 -20.48 11.31 -2.25
C LYS A 448 -20.32 11.04 -0.75
N TYR A 449 -19.09 11.04 -0.24
CA TYR A 449 -18.78 10.79 1.18
C TYR A 449 -19.52 11.78 2.10
N ASN A 450 -19.65 13.05 1.69
CA ASN A 450 -20.36 14.06 2.46
C ASN A 450 -21.88 13.91 2.26
N PRO A 451 -22.66 13.51 3.28
CA PRO A 451 -24.09 13.28 3.16
C PRO A 451 -24.90 14.55 2.85
N ALA A 452 -24.34 15.74 3.10
CA ALA A 452 -25.02 17.01 2.86
C ALA A 452 -24.96 17.49 1.40
N VAL A 453 -24.13 16.86 0.55
CA VAL A 453 -23.89 17.27 -0.84
C VAL A 453 -24.27 16.15 -1.83
N ARG A 454 -25.05 15.16 -1.37
CA ARG A 454 -25.50 14.01 -2.17
C ARG A 454 -26.62 14.33 -3.14
#